data_AF-A0A3D2FGG7-F1
#
_entry.id   AF-A0A3D2FGG7-F1
#
_cell.length_a   1.000
_cell.length_b   1.000
_cell.length_c   1.000
_cell.angle_alpha   90.00
_cell.angle_beta   90.00
_cell.angle_gamma   90.00
#
_symmetry.space_group_name_H-M   'P 1'
#
loop_
_entity.id
_entity.type
_entity.pdbx_description
1 polymer ?
#
loop_
_entity_poly.entity_id
_entity_poly.type
_entity_poly.pdbx_seq_one_letter_code
_entity_poly.pdbx_strand_id
1 'polypeptide(L)'
;MSNPFDLTDNGAYQRWRERKLAQAITAPDDLIVEIADPAALIAVERNELLARCRRSNMAIYATRADMDERTVQQLGAQLGLLRLDANWLAG
;
A
#
# COMPACT_ATOMS: atom_id res chain seq x y z
N MET A 1 2.02 9.96 28.84
CA MET A 1 1.26 9.65 27.61
C MET A 1 1.57 8.21 27.24
N SER A 2 0.58 7.40 26.88
CA SER A 2 0.83 6.00 26.49
C SER A 2 1.33 5.95 25.05
N ASN A 3 2.49 5.32 24.81
CA ASN A 3 3.15 5.28 23.50
C ASN A 3 3.51 3.83 23.13
N PRO A 4 2.92 3.25 22.06
CA PRO A 4 3.21 1.86 21.69
C PRO A 4 4.63 1.64 21.12
N PHE A 5 5.38 2.71 20.86
CA PHE A 5 6.76 2.66 20.39
C PHE A 5 7.79 2.92 21.48
N ASP A 6 7.35 3.20 22.72
CA ASP A 6 8.24 3.23 23.88
C ASP A 6 8.51 1.79 24.35
N LEU A 7 9.78 1.39 24.34
CA LEU A 7 10.20 0.04 24.71
C LEU A 7 9.89 -0.32 26.17
N THR A 8 9.63 0.67 27.02
CA THR A 8 9.32 0.48 28.43
C THR A 8 7.80 0.38 28.70
N ASP A 9 6.95 0.82 27.76
CA ASP A 9 5.48 0.77 27.87
C ASP A 9 4.91 -0.46 27.14
N ASN A 10 5.17 -1.65 27.68
CA ASN A 10 4.66 -2.92 27.12
C ASN A 10 3.11 -2.92 27.04
N GLY A 11 2.42 -2.25 27.96
CA GLY A 11 0.96 -2.16 27.95
C GLY A 11 0.43 -1.41 26.71
N ALA A 12 1.08 -0.31 26.33
CA ALA A 12 0.75 0.40 25.08
C ALA A 12 0.99 -0.46 23.85
N TYR A 13 2.13 -1.16 23.81
CA TYR A 13 2.46 -2.05 22.70
C TYR A 13 1.42 -3.17 22.52
N GLN A 14 1.02 -3.87 23.58
CA GLN A 14 0.04 -4.96 23.49
C GLN A 14 -1.30 -4.48 22.94
N ARG A 15 -1.83 -3.34 23.44
CA ARG A 15 -3.07 -2.74 22.92
C ARG A 15 -2.96 -2.34 21.45
N TRP A 16 -1.83 -1.78 21.05
CA TRP A 16 -1.57 -1.43 19.65
C TRP A 16 -1.49 -2.68 18.77
N ARG A 17 -0.81 -3.74 19.23
CA ARG A 17 -0.65 -5.01 18.52
C ARG A 17 -2.00 -5.70 18.34
N GLU A 18 -2.80 -5.81 19.40
CA GLU A 18 -4.15 -6.38 19.34
C GLU A 18 -5.02 -5.64 18.32
N ARG A 19 -5.02 -4.31 18.34
CA ARG A 19 -5.75 -3.50 17.36
C ARG A 19 -5.26 -3.73 15.93
N LYS A 20 -3.94 -3.83 15.71
CA LYS A 20 -3.36 -4.10 14.38
C LYS A 20 -3.71 -5.50 13.88
N LEU A 21 -3.68 -6.51 14.75
CA LEU A 21 -4.03 -7.89 14.40
C LEU A 21 -5.53 -8.05 14.13
N ALA A 22 -6.40 -7.41 14.91
CA ALA A 22 -7.84 -7.42 14.69
C ALA A 22 -8.25 -6.79 13.35
N GLN A 23 -7.42 -5.89 12.82
CA GLN A 23 -7.62 -5.21 11.54
C GLN A 23 -6.76 -5.82 10.41
N ALA A 24 -6.07 -6.94 10.67
CA ALA A 24 -5.26 -7.58 9.63
C ALA A 24 -6.13 -7.99 8.44
N ILE A 25 -5.53 -7.99 7.25
CA ILE A 25 -6.13 -8.59 6.08
C ILE A 25 -5.83 -10.09 6.13
N THR A 26 -6.86 -10.93 5.92
CA THR A 26 -6.74 -12.39 6.03
C THR A 26 -6.91 -13.11 4.69
N ALA A 27 -7.44 -12.44 3.67
CA ALA A 27 -7.60 -12.98 2.33
C ALA A 27 -6.80 -12.15 1.30
N PRO A 28 -6.20 -12.76 0.27
CA PRO A 28 -5.53 -12.03 -0.81
C PRO A 28 -6.45 -11.02 -1.50
N ASP A 29 -7.72 -11.35 -1.71
CA ASP A 29 -8.68 -10.51 -2.42
C ASP A 29 -8.92 -9.16 -1.74
N ASP A 30 -8.78 -9.09 -0.41
CA ASP A 30 -8.87 -7.85 0.36
C ASP A 30 -7.71 -6.87 0.04
N LEU A 31 -6.61 -7.35 -0.54
CA LEU A 31 -5.49 -6.51 -1.00
C LEU A 31 -5.67 -6.00 -2.42
N ILE A 32 -6.57 -6.59 -3.20
CA ILE A 32 -6.68 -6.30 -4.63
C ILE A 32 -7.54 -5.05 -4.86
N VAL A 33 -7.07 -4.17 -5.74
CA VAL A 33 -7.80 -3.03 -6.28
C VAL A 33 -7.80 -3.14 -7.80
N GLU A 34 -8.98 -3.21 -8.40
CA GLU A 34 -9.14 -3.14 -9.84
C GLU A 34 -8.95 -1.69 -10.30
N ILE A 35 -8.13 -1.48 -11.33
CA ILE A 35 -7.80 -0.19 -11.89
C ILE A 35 -8.03 -0.23 -13.40
N ALA A 36 -8.81 0.74 -13.90
CA ALA A 36 -9.12 0.83 -15.32
C ALA A 36 -7.94 1.38 -16.13
N ASP A 37 -7.37 2.51 -15.71
CA ASP A 37 -6.24 3.18 -16.36
C ASP A 37 -5.12 3.48 -15.35
N PRO A 38 -4.05 2.67 -15.31
CA PRO A 38 -2.92 2.87 -14.40
C PRO A 38 -2.19 4.20 -14.61
N ALA A 39 -2.27 4.81 -15.80
CA ALA A 39 -1.63 6.11 -16.09
C ALA A 39 -2.48 7.29 -15.58
N ALA A 40 -3.75 7.07 -15.23
CA ALA A 40 -4.68 8.11 -14.79
C ALA A 40 -5.70 7.57 -13.75
N LEU A 41 -5.23 7.32 -12.53
CA LEU A 41 -6.08 6.89 -11.42
C LEU A 41 -7.19 7.90 -11.13
N ILE A 42 -8.42 7.41 -11.06
CA ILE A 42 -9.50 8.21 -10.50
C ILE A 42 -9.37 8.29 -8.98
N ALA A 43 -10.03 9.28 -8.39
CA ALA A 43 -9.96 9.52 -6.94
C ALA A 43 -10.37 8.29 -6.11
N VAL A 44 -11.36 7.51 -6.58
CA VAL A 44 -11.80 6.27 -5.93
C VAL A 44 -10.69 5.22 -5.92
N GLU A 45 -10.12 4.87 -7.08
CA GLU A 45 -9.04 3.87 -7.19
C GLU A 45 -7.83 4.25 -6.32
N ARG A 46 -7.42 5.53 -6.37
CA ARG A 46 -6.33 6.04 -5.54
C ARG A 46 -6.62 5.92 -4.05
N ASN A 47 -7.83 6.24 -3.62
CA ASN A 47 -8.20 6.14 -2.21
C ASN A 47 -8.26 4.68 -1.73
N GLU A 48 -8.75 3.76 -2.57
CA GLU A 48 -8.79 2.32 -2.29
C GLU A 48 -7.40 1.73 -2.09
N LEU A 49 -6.44 2.10 -2.95
CA LEU A 49 -5.02 1.72 -2.80
C LEU A 49 -4.44 2.23 -1.48
N LEU A 50 -4.63 3.53 -1.19
CA LEU A 50 -4.10 4.13 0.04
C LEU A 50 -4.75 3.57 1.31
N ALA A 51 -6.03 3.23 1.26
CA ALA A 51 -6.75 2.62 2.38
C ALA A 51 -6.14 1.25 2.74
N ARG A 52 -5.87 0.41 1.73
CA ARG A 52 -5.19 -0.88 1.93
C ARG A 52 -3.78 -0.69 2.47
N CYS A 53 -2.97 0.19 1.86
CA CYS A 53 -1.63 0.49 2.36
C CYS A 53 -1.64 0.95 3.84
N ARG A 54 -2.60 1.78 4.27
CA ARG A 54 -2.71 2.18 5.69
C ARG A 54 -3.06 1.01 6.61
N ARG A 55 -3.87 0.07 6.15
CA ARG A 55 -4.33 -1.09 6.92
C ARG A 55 -3.24 -2.16 7.03
N SER A 56 -2.69 -2.59 5.90
CA SER A 56 -1.83 -3.78 5.75
C SER A 56 -0.40 -3.48 5.30
N ASN A 57 -0.01 -2.21 5.15
CA ASN A 57 1.30 -1.81 4.61
C ASN A 57 1.53 -2.22 3.14
N MET A 58 0.47 -2.64 2.43
CA MET A 58 0.55 -3.10 1.04
C MET A 58 -0.81 -3.00 0.35
N ALA A 59 -0.80 -2.86 -0.97
CA ALA A 59 -1.93 -3.09 -1.86
C ALA A 59 -1.45 -3.81 -3.11
N ILE A 60 -2.34 -4.58 -3.75
CA ILE A 60 -2.10 -5.22 -5.04
C ILE A 60 -3.07 -4.56 -6.02
N TYR A 61 -2.59 -4.15 -7.19
CA TYR A 61 -3.47 -3.65 -8.24
C TYR A 61 -3.61 -4.68 -9.36
N ALA A 62 -4.80 -4.75 -9.92
CA ALA A 62 -5.12 -5.53 -11.11
C ALA A 62 -5.63 -4.58 -12.20
N THR A 63 -5.22 -4.83 -13.43
CA THR A 63 -5.66 -4.04 -14.58
C THR A 63 -5.65 -4.91 -15.84
N ARG A 64 -6.49 -4.54 -16.80
CA ARG A 64 -6.50 -5.13 -18.15
C ARG A 64 -5.69 -4.31 -19.15
N ALA A 65 -5.18 -3.14 -18.75
CA ALA A 65 -4.34 -2.31 -19.58
C ALA A 65 -2.96 -2.95 -19.77
N ASP A 66 -2.35 -2.73 -20.92
CA ASP A 66 -0.97 -3.14 -21.15
C ASP A 66 -0.02 -2.31 -20.26
N MET A 67 0.87 -3.02 -19.56
CA MET A 67 1.81 -2.42 -18.62
C MET A 67 3.21 -2.47 -19.21
N ASP A 68 3.86 -1.30 -19.25
CA ASP A 68 5.29 -1.18 -19.47
C ASP A 68 5.95 -0.49 -18.26
N GLU A 69 7.27 -0.32 -18.32
CA GLU A 69 8.02 0.36 -17.25
C GLU A 69 7.51 1.77 -17.00
N ARG A 70 7.17 2.52 -18.06
CA ARG A 70 6.70 3.91 -17.95
C ARG A 70 5.34 3.98 -17.25
N THR A 71 4.43 3.07 -17.56
CA THR A 71 3.12 2.98 -16.92
C THR A 71 3.27 2.68 -15.42
N VAL A 72 4.20 1.79 -15.04
CA VAL A 72 4.52 1.54 -13.61
C VAL A 72 5.06 2.81 -12.93
N GLN A 73 5.97 3.54 -13.59
CA GLN A 73 6.51 4.79 -13.05
C GLN A 73 5.42 5.86 -12.87
N GLN A 74 4.50 6.00 -13.84
CA GLN A 74 3.38 6.94 -13.78
C GLN A 74 2.39 6.58 -12.68
N LEU A 75 2.05 5.30 -12.52
CA LEU A 75 1.23 4.82 -11.41
C LEU A 75 1.87 5.17 -10.07
N GLY A 76 3.18 4.89 -9.93
CA GLY A 76 3.95 5.23 -8.74
C GLY A 76 3.93 6.73 -8.43
N ALA A 77 4.13 7.58 -9.43
CA ALA A 77 4.13 9.03 -9.26
C ALA A 77 2.80 9.58 -8.71
N GLN A 78 1.66 9.03 -9.16
CA GLN A 78 0.32 9.38 -8.65
C GLN A 78 0.11 9.02 -7.17
N LEU A 79 0.91 8.09 -6.66
CA LEU A 79 0.95 7.65 -5.25
C LEU A 79 2.07 8.31 -4.45
N GLY A 80 2.88 9.19 -5.06
CA GLY A 80 3.99 9.89 -4.41
C GLY A 80 5.35 9.17 -4.49
N LEU A 81 5.44 8.08 -5.26
CA LEU A 81 6.69 7.33 -5.49
C LEU A 81 7.47 7.97 -6.65
N LEU A 82 8.11 9.12 -6.38
CA LEU A 82 8.81 9.91 -7.40
C LEU A 82 10.26 9.48 -7.63
N ARG A 83 10.82 8.66 -6.74
CA ARG A 83 12.20 8.19 -6.78
C ARG A 83 12.19 6.68 -6.69
N LEU A 84 12.05 6.03 -7.84
CA LEU A 84 12.22 4.59 -7.93
C LEU A 84 13.71 4.29 -7.90
N ASP A 85 14.10 3.40 -6.99
CA ASP A 85 15.46 2.89 -6.97
C ASP A 85 15.66 2.09 -8.26
N ALA A 86 16.61 2.52 -9.09
CA ALA A 86 16.87 1.84 -10.34
C ALA A 86 17.46 0.48 -9.98
N ASN A 87 16.70 -0.60 -10.19
CA ASN A 87 17.25 -1.95 -10.08
C ASN A 87 18.21 -2.17 -11.24
N TRP A 88 19.46 -1.74 -11.07
CA TRP A 88 20.50 -1.68 -12.10
C TRP A 88 20.89 -3.05 -12.71
N LEU A 89 20.35 -4.15 -12.16
CA LEU A 89 20.59 -5.54 -12.58
C LEU A 89 19.44 -6.14 -13.40
N ALA A 90 18.39 -5.38 -13.73
CA ALA A 90 17.25 -5.86 -14.50
C ALA A 90 17.35 -5.58 -16.02
N GLY A 91 18.53 -5.18 -16.52
CA GLY A 91 18.80 -4.89 -17.93
C GLY A 91 19.44 -6.05 -18.68
#